data_AF-A0A533ZWB4-F1
#
_entry.id   AF-A0A533ZWB4-F1
#
_cell.length_a   1.000
_cell.length_b   1.000
_cell.length_c   1.000
_cell.angle_alpha   90.00
_cell.angle_beta   90.00
_cell.angle_gamma   90.00
#
_symmetry.space_group_name_H-M   'P 1'
#
loop_
_entity.id
_entity.type
_entity.pdbx_description
1 polymer ?
#
loop_
_entity_poly.entity_id
_entity_poly.type
_entity_poly.pdbx_seq_one_letter_code
_entity_poly.pdbx_strand_id
1 'polypeptide(L)'
;MNSTSLKIHNDQKITLSQNLYILLEIHNVNLSQMAQTLDIPVMTIRRLLSGETADPRVSTLKLIADYFNISIDSLIQSNEKFIKLSRKKSTPLFLPILDWETAQKITTIHELDLTKWKSWQP
;
A
#
# COMPACT_ATOMS: atom_id res chain seq x y z
N MET A 1 1.23 -32.02 -23.22
CA MET A 1 0.09 -31.81 -22.31
C MET A 1 0.61 -31.29 -20.98
N ASN A 2 0.47 -29.98 -20.81
CA ASN A 2 0.38 -29.12 -19.63
C ASN A 2 0.98 -29.60 -18.29
N SER A 3 2.14 -29.03 -17.94
CA SER A 3 2.69 -28.95 -16.58
C SER A 3 3.03 -27.49 -16.24
N THR A 4 2.03 -26.62 -16.22
CA THR A 4 2.17 -25.18 -15.85
C THR A 4 1.36 -24.79 -14.62
N SER A 5 0.57 -25.70 -14.04
CA SER A 5 -0.02 -25.47 -12.71
C SER A 5 0.94 -25.99 -11.66
N LEU A 6 1.47 -25.11 -10.79
CA LEU A 6 1.92 -25.37 -9.39
C LEU A 6 3.00 -24.38 -8.89
N LYS A 7 3.57 -23.51 -9.73
CA LYS A 7 4.59 -22.53 -9.26
C LYS A 7 4.02 -21.27 -8.57
N ILE A 8 2.72 -21.02 -8.68
CA ILE A 8 2.10 -19.76 -8.23
C ILE A 8 1.99 -19.68 -6.70
N HIS A 9 1.87 -20.81 -5.98
CA HIS A 9 1.52 -20.80 -4.55
C HIS A 9 2.67 -20.47 -3.59
N ASN A 10 3.94 -20.64 -3.96
CA ASN A 10 5.06 -20.45 -3.03
C ASN A 10 5.59 -18.99 -2.98
N ASP A 11 5.52 -18.26 -4.10
CA ASP A 11 5.96 -16.87 -4.18
C ASP A 11 5.06 -15.91 -3.39
N GLN A 12 3.75 -16.19 -3.36
CA GLN A 12 2.77 -15.38 -2.63
C GLN A 12 3.01 -15.39 -1.11
N LYS A 13 3.46 -16.53 -0.57
CA LYS A 13 3.79 -16.70 0.86
C LYS A 13 4.95 -15.83 1.29
N ILE A 14 6.02 -15.82 0.50
CA ILE A 14 7.21 -14.98 0.75
C ILE A 14 6.83 -13.50 0.65
N THR A 15 5.91 -13.18 -0.25
CA THR A 15 5.46 -11.81 -0.50
C THR A 15 4.66 -11.22 0.66
N LEU A 16 3.68 -11.95 1.21
CA LEU A 16 2.83 -11.45 2.30
C LEU A 16 3.62 -11.20 3.59
N SER A 17 4.46 -12.15 4.00
CA SER A 17 5.25 -12.03 5.23
C SER A 17 6.21 -10.84 5.16
N GLN A 18 6.89 -10.67 4.03
CA GLN A 18 7.78 -9.54 3.78
C GLN A 18 7.05 -8.20 3.84
N ASN A 19 5.91 -8.09 3.16
CA ASN A 19 5.11 -6.86 3.16
C ASN A 19 4.63 -6.50 4.58
N LEU A 20 4.22 -7.50 5.37
CA LEU A 20 3.79 -7.30 6.74
C LEU A 20 4.95 -6.85 7.65
N TYR A 21 6.16 -7.41 7.48
CA TYR A 21 7.36 -6.92 8.18
C TYR A 21 7.65 -5.46 7.86
N ILE A 22 7.61 -5.09 6.57
CA ILE A 22 7.83 -3.71 6.10
C ILE A 22 6.81 -2.75 6.73
N LEU A 23 5.53 -3.15 6.82
CA LEU A 23 4.49 -2.33 7.45
C LEU A 23 4.75 -2.09 8.93
N LEU A 24 5.16 -3.14 9.67
CA LEU A 24 5.49 -3.02 11.08
C LEU A 24 6.67 -2.06 11.30
N GLU A 25 7.69 -2.13 10.45
CA GLU A 25 8.85 -1.22 10.50
C GLU A 25 8.47 0.22 10.14
N ILE A 26 7.76 0.44 9.04
CA ILE A 26 7.38 1.79 8.57
C ILE A 26 6.50 2.52 9.60
N HIS A 27 5.58 1.79 10.23
CA HIS A 27 4.66 2.36 11.22
C HIS A 27 5.22 2.30 12.66
N ASN A 28 6.39 1.72 12.88
CA ASN A 28 7.02 1.51 14.19
C ASN A 28 6.05 0.84 15.19
N VAL A 29 5.30 -0.17 14.72
CA VAL A 29 4.29 -0.89 15.49
C VAL A 29 4.85 -2.24 15.95
N ASN A 30 4.67 -2.57 17.23
CA ASN A 30 4.98 -3.92 17.72
C ASN A 30 3.86 -4.90 17.36
N LEU A 31 4.22 -6.12 16.96
CA LEU A 31 3.29 -7.21 16.70
C LEU A 31 2.32 -7.49 17.85
N SER A 32 2.79 -7.45 19.11
CA SER A 32 1.90 -7.71 20.27
C SER A 32 0.87 -6.61 20.45
N GLN A 33 1.21 -5.36 20.11
CA GLN A 33 0.29 -4.22 20.14
C GLN A 33 -0.72 -4.34 19.01
N MET A 34 -0.27 -4.65 17.78
CA MET A 34 -1.15 -4.88 16.64
C MET A 34 -2.15 -6.01 16.91
N ALA A 35 -1.69 -7.13 17.48
CA ALA A 35 -2.54 -8.28 17.83
C ALA A 35 -3.66 -7.90 18.80
N GLN A 36 -3.33 -7.11 19.84
CA GLN A 36 -4.31 -6.62 20.81
C GLN A 36 -5.31 -5.65 20.16
N THR A 37 -4.84 -4.70 19.35
CA THR A 37 -5.71 -3.73 18.68
C THR A 37 -6.68 -4.38 17.70
N LEU A 38 -6.24 -5.44 17.02
CA LEU A 38 -7.06 -6.17 16.05
C LEU A 38 -7.94 -7.26 16.67
N ASP A 39 -7.80 -7.53 17.97
CA ASP A 39 -8.41 -8.68 18.65
C ASP A 39 -8.10 -10.02 17.95
N ILE A 40 -6.85 -10.19 17.54
CA ILE A 40 -6.34 -11.40 16.89
C ILE A 40 -5.30 -12.05 17.80
N PRO A 41 -5.32 -13.38 18.01
CA PRO A 41 -4.28 -14.05 18.76
C PRO A 41 -2.87 -13.76 18.19
N VAL A 42 -1.94 -13.39 19.07
CA VAL A 42 -0.53 -13.10 18.73
C VAL A 42 0.09 -14.20 17.87
N MET A 43 -0.23 -15.46 18.18
CA MET A 43 0.25 -16.62 17.43
C MET A 43 -0.24 -16.65 15.98
N THR A 44 -1.45 -16.18 15.71
CA THR A 44 -1.97 -16.06 14.34
C THR A 44 -1.12 -15.10 13.53
N ILE A 45 -0.80 -13.92 14.08
CA ILE A 45 0.05 -12.94 13.38
C ILE A 45 1.48 -13.46 13.22
N ARG A 46 2.04 -14.13 14.24
CA ARG A 46 3.36 -14.78 14.12
C ARG A 46 3.42 -15.80 13.00
N ARG A 47 2.39 -16.64 12.85
CA ARG A 47 2.30 -17.61 11.76
C ARG A 47 2.16 -16.97 10.37
N LEU A 48 1.63 -15.74 10.28
CA LEU A 48 1.60 -14.96 9.05
C LEU A 48 2.98 -14.41 8.71
N LEU A 49 3.69 -13.85 9.71
CA LEU A 49 5.05 -13.35 9.53
C LEU A 49 6.07 -14.45 9.21
N SER A 50 5.95 -15.64 9.80
CA SER A 50 6.82 -16.77 9.46
C SER A 50 6.43 -17.44 8.12
N GLY A 51 5.27 -17.08 7.56
CA GLY A 51 4.70 -17.72 6.39
C GLY A 51 4.21 -19.15 6.64
N GLU A 52 4.14 -19.62 7.90
CA GLU A 52 3.54 -20.92 8.24
C GLU A 52 2.08 -21.02 7.78
N THR A 53 1.36 -19.91 7.77
CA THR A 53 0.02 -19.84 7.18
C THR A 53 0.14 -19.52 5.70
N ALA A 54 -0.05 -20.53 4.85
CA ALA A 54 0.02 -20.38 3.39
C ALA A 54 -1.21 -19.67 2.80
N ASP A 55 -2.39 -19.86 3.40
CA ASP A 55 -3.65 -19.31 2.91
C ASP A 55 -4.46 -18.66 4.05
N PRO A 56 -4.11 -17.43 4.44
CA PRO A 56 -4.87 -16.70 5.44
C PRO A 56 -6.27 -16.36 4.96
N ARG A 57 -7.24 -16.44 5.89
CA ARG A 57 -8.61 -16.03 5.60
C ARG A 57 -8.65 -14.58 5.14
N VAL A 58 -9.48 -14.30 4.12
CA VAL A 58 -9.71 -12.94 3.60
C VAL A 58 -10.13 -11.97 4.71
N SER A 59 -10.91 -12.43 5.70
CA SER A 59 -11.29 -11.62 6.86
C SER A 59 -10.08 -11.14 7.68
N THR A 60 -9.07 -12.00 7.87
CA THR A 60 -7.83 -11.66 8.57
C THR A 60 -6.98 -10.69 7.75
N LEU A 61 -6.87 -10.93 6.43
CA LEU A 61 -6.19 -10.01 5.52
C LEU A 61 -6.85 -8.62 5.50
N LYS A 62 -8.19 -8.58 5.50
CA LYS A 62 -8.96 -7.34 5.56
C LYS A 62 -8.70 -6.56 6.85
N LEU A 63 -8.71 -7.21 8.01
CA LEU A 63 -8.40 -6.56 9.29
C LEU A 63 -7.01 -5.91 9.29
N ILE A 64 -6.01 -6.64 8.78
CA ILE A 64 -4.64 -6.14 8.67
C ILE A 64 -4.56 -4.97 7.68
N ALA A 65 -5.21 -5.10 6.52
CA ALA A 65 -5.23 -4.07 5.49
C ALA A 65 -5.91 -2.79 5.99
N ASP A 66 -7.05 -2.92 6.68
CA ASP A 66 -7.80 -1.82 7.29
C ASP A 66 -6.95 -1.12 8.38
N TYR A 67 -6.24 -1.88 9.21
CA TYR A 67 -5.33 -1.33 10.24
C TYR A 67 -4.22 -0.44 9.66
N PHE A 68 -3.65 -0.85 8.53
CA PHE A 68 -2.62 -0.08 7.83
C PHE A 68 -3.18 0.88 6.77
N ASN A 69 -4.50 0.96 6.63
CA ASN A 69 -5.20 1.77 5.63
C ASN A 69 -4.70 1.53 4.19
N ILE A 70 -4.57 0.26 3.81
CA ILE A 70 -4.20 -0.21 2.47
C ILE A 70 -5.23 -1.18 1.91
N SER A 71 -5.16 -1.51 0.61
CA SER A 71 -5.98 -2.58 0.03
C SER A 71 -5.37 -3.96 0.32
N ILE A 72 -6.23 -4.99 0.34
CA ILE A 72 -5.80 -6.39 0.44
C ILE A 72 -4.85 -6.74 -0.71
N ASP A 73 -5.14 -6.26 -1.93
CA ASP A 73 -4.29 -6.47 -3.12
C ASP A 73 -2.89 -5.88 -2.94
N SER A 74 -2.76 -4.78 -2.19
CA SER A 74 -1.45 -4.20 -1.88
C SER A 74 -0.70 -5.09 -0.89
N LEU A 75 -1.39 -5.60 0.13
CA LEU A 75 -0.80 -6.45 1.16
C LEU A 75 -0.19 -7.75 0.61
N ILE A 76 -0.77 -8.31 -0.46
CA ILE A 76 -0.28 -9.54 -1.12
C ILE A 76 0.57 -9.29 -2.38
N GLN A 77 0.74 -8.02 -2.80
CA GLN A 77 1.45 -7.68 -4.03
C GLN A 77 2.97 -7.84 -3.89
N SER A 78 3.63 -8.28 -4.97
CA SER A 78 5.09 -8.40 -5.00
C SER A 78 5.80 -7.06 -4.78
N ASN A 79 6.86 -7.15 -3.96
CA ASN A 79 7.50 -6.09 -3.19
C ASN A 79 7.84 -4.78 -3.95
N GLU A 80 8.19 -4.85 -5.24
CA GLU A 80 8.62 -3.65 -6.01
C GLU A 80 7.55 -2.55 -6.11
N LYS A 81 6.27 -2.92 -6.08
CA LYS A 81 5.14 -1.97 -6.11
C LYS A 81 4.71 -1.57 -4.70
N PHE A 82 4.80 -2.49 -3.74
CA PHE A 82 4.36 -2.27 -2.37
C PHE A 82 5.13 -1.13 -1.69
N ILE A 83 6.47 -1.13 -1.77
CA ILE A 83 7.30 -0.07 -1.17
C ILE A 83 6.98 1.31 -1.78
N LYS A 84 6.62 1.38 -3.06
CA LYS A 84 6.24 2.64 -3.72
C LYS A 84 4.89 3.16 -3.24
N LEU A 85 3.95 2.28 -2.90
CA LEU A 85 2.63 2.63 -2.39
C LEU A 85 2.70 3.02 -0.90
N SER A 86 3.38 2.24 -0.07
CA SER A 86 3.48 2.48 1.38
C SER A 86 4.34 3.70 1.75
N ARG A 87 5.27 4.12 0.87
CA ARG A 87 6.02 5.38 1.02
C ARG A 87 5.24 6.62 0.57
N LYS A 88 4.17 6.47 -0.21
CA LYS A 88 3.23 7.56 -0.45
C LYS A 88 2.38 7.74 0.81
N LYS A 89 2.97 8.36 1.84
CA LYS A 89 2.18 9.24 2.71
C LYS A 89 1.32 10.07 1.78
N SER A 90 0.04 10.24 2.11
CA SER A 90 -0.85 11.18 1.44
C SER A 90 -0.23 12.57 1.50
N THR A 91 0.70 12.86 0.60
CA THR A 91 1.19 14.21 0.38
C THR A 91 -0.02 14.96 -0.14
N PRO A 92 -0.39 16.10 0.47
CA PRO A 92 -1.45 16.92 -0.09
C PRO A 92 -1.14 17.13 -1.57
N LEU A 93 -2.07 16.69 -2.41
CA LEU A 93 -1.96 16.85 -3.84
C LEU A 93 -2.27 18.32 -4.10
N PHE A 94 -1.24 19.15 -4.11
CA PHE A 94 -1.40 20.55 -4.41
C PHE A 94 -1.80 20.68 -5.88
N LEU A 95 -3.09 20.93 -6.10
CA LEU A 95 -3.64 21.14 -7.43
C LEU A 95 -3.54 22.63 -7.77
N PRO A 96 -2.94 22.95 -8.91
CA PRO A 96 -2.77 24.33 -9.28
C PRO A 96 -4.09 24.90 -9.81
N ILE A 97 -4.58 26.00 -9.22
CA ILE A 97 -5.87 26.61 -9.62
C ILE A 97 -5.66 27.48 -10.86
N LEU A 98 -6.32 27.11 -11.96
CA LEU A 98 -6.28 27.81 -13.24
C LEU A 98 -7.46 28.79 -13.35
N ASP A 99 -7.15 30.07 -13.56
CA ASP A 99 -8.16 31.06 -13.93
C ASP A 99 -8.70 30.78 -15.34
N TRP A 100 -10.00 31.04 -15.54
CA TRP A 100 -10.69 30.73 -16.79
C TRP A 100 -10.08 31.44 -18.01
N GLU A 101 -9.66 32.69 -17.86
CA GLU A 101 -8.99 33.43 -18.94
C GLU A 101 -7.65 32.81 -19.35
N THR A 102 -6.94 32.20 -18.41
CA THR A 102 -5.65 31.55 -18.66
C THR A 102 -5.89 30.22 -19.38
N ALA A 103 -6.89 29.46 -18.94
CA ALA A 103 -7.27 28.19 -19.57
C ALA A 103 -7.67 28.33 -21.05
N GLN A 104 -8.33 29.43 -21.43
CA GLN A 104 -8.71 29.68 -22.83
C GLN A 104 -7.52 29.98 -23.76
N LYS A 105 -6.40 30.47 -23.21
CA LYS A 105 -5.21 30.87 -23.99
C LYS A 105 -4.22 29.74 -24.20
N ILE A 106 -4.34 28.67 -23.42
CA ILE A 106 -3.40 27.55 -23.46
C ILE A 106 -3.91 26.51 -24.45
N THR A 107 -3.03 26.11 -25.36
CA THR A 107 -3.28 25.02 -26.30
C THR A 107 -2.62 23.71 -25.85
N THR A 108 -1.51 23.81 -25.09
CA THR A 108 -0.75 22.64 -24.64
C THR A 108 -0.30 22.77 -23.19
N ILE A 109 -0.32 21.67 -22.43
CA ILE A 109 0.11 21.62 -21.01
C ILE A 109 1.55 22.12 -20.77
N HIS A 110 2.41 22.09 -21.79
CA HIS A 110 3.82 22.47 -21.68
C HIS A 110 4.03 24.00 -21.68
N GLU A 111 2.99 24.76 -22.03
CA GLU A 111 2.98 26.23 -21.99
C GLU A 111 2.72 26.76 -20.57
N LEU A 112 2.31 25.87 -19.66
CA LEU A 112 2.13 26.18 -18.25
C LEU A 112 3.46 26.07 -17.50
N ASP A 113 3.98 27.22 -17.06
CA ASP A 113 5.08 27.26 -16.10
C ASP A 113 4.57 26.89 -14.71
N LEU A 114 4.64 25.60 -14.39
CA LEU A 114 4.23 25.01 -13.10
C LEU A 114 5.09 25.52 -11.91
N THR A 115 6.17 26.26 -12.16
CA THR A 115 7.08 26.77 -11.11
C THR A 115 6.69 28.15 -10.57
N LYS A 116 5.80 28.86 -11.26
CA LYS A 116 5.39 30.24 -10.92
C LYS A 116 3.89 30.36 -10.64
N TRP A 117 3.38 29.57 -9.70
CA TRP A 117 1.96 29.66 -9.32
C TRP A 117 1.71 30.77 -8.30
N LYS A 118 0.73 31.65 -8.58
CA LYS A 118 0.38 32.80 -7.73
C LYS A 118 -0.35 32.43 -6.43
N SER A 119 -0.95 31.25 -6.35
CA SER A 119 -1.78 30.82 -5.23
C SER A 119 -1.83 29.29 -5.14
N TRP A 120 -1.19 28.76 -4.11
CA TRP A 120 -1.35 27.36 -3.69
C TRP A 120 -2.38 27.34 -2.56
N GLN A 121 -3.46 26.58 -2.71
CA GLN A 121 -4.45 26.37 -1.64
C GLN A 121 -4.28 24.94 -1.08
N PRO A 122 -4.41 24.75 0.24
CA PRO A 122 -4.24 23.46 0.90
C PRO A 122 -5.31 22.43 0.50
#